data_AF-A0A938NKR3-F1
#
_entry.id   AF-A0A938NKR3-F1
#
_cell.length_a   1.000
_cell.length_b   1.000
_cell.length_c   1.000
_cell.angle_alpha   90.00
_cell.angle_beta   90.00
_cell.angle_gamma   90.00
#
_symmetry.space_group_name_H-M   'P 1'
#
loop_
_entity.id
_entity.type
_entity.pdbx_description
1 polymer ?
#
loop_
_entity_poly.entity_id
_entity_poly.type
_entity_poly.pdbx_seq_one_letter_code
_entity_poly.pdbx_strand_id
1 'polypeptide(L)' 'MHDPVNIGNPRELKVAEIAQLVLKLTGSHSPIHQKPLPVDDPKVRRPDIRRAKLLLGWEPKVELEEGLRKTIEYFRKVL' A
#
# COMPACT_ATOMS: atom_id res chain seq x y z
N MET A 1 5.40 -26.52 -15.38
CA MET A 1 4.23 -25.92 -14.69
C MET A 1 4.58 -24.47 -14.41
N HIS A 2 3.92 -23.51 -15.06
CA HIS A 2 4.12 -22.07 -14.83
C HIS A 2 2.89 -21.51 -14.13
N ASP A 3 2.70 -21.86 -12.86
CA ASP A 3 1.57 -21.32 -12.11
C ASP A 3 1.87 -19.89 -11.65
N PRO A 4 0.87 -18.99 -11.57
CA PRO A 4 1.06 -17.61 -11.13
C PRO A 4 1.68 -17.48 -9.72
N VAL A 5 2.49 -16.44 -9.52
CA VAL A 5 3.09 -16.11 -8.22
C VAL A 5 2.61 -14.72 -7.80
N ASN A 6 1.92 -14.64 -6.67
CA ASN A 6 1.49 -13.35 -6.10
C ASN A 6 2.69 -12.57 -5.57
N ILE A 7 2.81 -11.31 -5.97
CA ILE A 7 3.78 -10.35 -5.46
C ILE A 7 2.99 -9.20 -4.83
N GLY A 8 3.19 -8.98 -3.54
CA GLY A 8 2.48 -7.93 -2.79
C GLY A 8 2.82 -7.94 -1.31
N ASN A 9 2.16 -7.07 -0.55
CA ASN A 9 2.35 -6.99 0.89
C ASN A 9 1.18 -7.68 1.61
N PRO A 10 1.42 -8.72 2.43
CA PRO A 10 0.37 -9.41 3.18
C PRO A 10 -0.10 -8.63 4.41
N ARG A 11 0.54 -7.50 4.75
CA ARG A 11 0.13 -6.60 5.83
C ARG A 11 -1.10 -5.82 5.40
N GLU A 12 -2.18 -6.01 6.15
CA GLU A 12 -3.43 -5.28 5.96
C GLU A 12 -3.39 -3.93 6.66
N LEU A 13 -3.90 -2.90 5.99
CA LEU A 13 -4.01 -1.53 6.50
C LEU A 13 -5.32 -0.94 5.99
N LYS A 14 -6.00 -0.16 6.84
CA LYS A 14 -7.22 0.53 6.43
C LYS A 14 -6.85 1.72 5.55
N VAL A 15 -7.65 1.99 4.52
CA VAL A 15 -7.48 3.19 3.67
C VAL A 15 -7.47 4.48 4.51
N ALA A 16 -8.28 4.53 5.58
CA ALA A 16 -8.29 5.65 6.52
C ALA A 16 -6.94 5.86 7.22
N GLU A 17 -6.23 4.80 7.60
CA GLU A 17 -4.92 4.89 8.25
C GLU A 17 -3.86 5.40 7.26
N ILE A 18 -3.93 4.95 6.00
CA ILE A 18 -3.05 5.44 4.93
C ILE A 18 -3.30 6.93 4.70
N ALA A 19 -4.56 7.37 4.60
CA ALA A 19 -4.92 8.77 4.42
C ALA A 19 -4.38 9.66 5.55
N GLN A 20 -4.56 9.23 6.81
CA GLN A 20 -4.03 9.94 7.98
C GLN A 20 -2.50 10.02 7.97
N LEU A 21 -1.82 8.94 7.59
CA LEU A 21 -0.37 8.92 7.49
C LEU A 21 0.14 9.87 6.40
N VAL A 22 -0.53 9.94 5.24
CA VAL A 22 -0.20 10.89 4.17
C VAL A 22 -0.33 12.33 4.67
N LEU A 23 -1.43 12.70 5.35
CA LEU A 23 -1.59 14.05 5.92
C LEU A 23 -0.47 14.38 6.89
N LYS A 24 -0.17 13.45 7.81
CA LYS A 24 0.93 13.61 8.79
C LYS A 24 2.28 13.83 8.12
N LEU A 25 2.63 13.04 7.11
CA LEU A 25 3.94 13.09 6.45
C LEU A 25 4.09 14.30 5.53
N THR A 26 3.00 14.76 4.92
CA THR A 26 3.00 15.92 4.03
C THR A 26 2.89 17.25 4.78
N GLY A 27 2.30 17.25 5.98
CA GLY A 27 1.88 18.45 6.69
C GLY A 27 0.63 19.09 6.10
N SER A 28 -0.13 18.37 5.27
CA SER A 28 -1.33 18.89 4.61
C SER A 28 -2.52 19.04 5.57
N HIS A 29 -3.34 20.05 5.31
CA HIS A 29 -4.63 20.27 5.98
C HIS A 29 -5.83 19.85 5.13
N SER A 30 -5.61 19.08 4.06
CA SER A 30 -6.71 18.58 3.21
C SER A 30 -7.73 17.78 4.03
N PRO A 31 -9.04 18.00 3.81
CA PRO A 31 -10.07 17.24 4.50
C PRO A 31 -10.10 15.78 4.03
N ILE A 32 -10.44 14.87 4.95
CA ILE A 32 -10.74 13.47 4.62
C ILE A 32 -12.26 13.31 4.53
N HIS A 33 -12.75 12.89 3.37
CA HIS A 33 -14.16 12.59 3.16
C HIS A 33 -14.38 11.07 3.07
N GLN A 34 -15.29 10.54 3.88
CA GLN A 34 -15.72 9.15 3.77
C GLN A 34 -16.76 9.03 2.66
N LYS A 35 -16.56 8.03 1.79
CA LYS A 35 -17.50 7.68 0.73
C LYS A 35 -17.87 6.20 0.86
N PRO A 36 -19.08 5.79 0.44
CA PRO A 36 -19.45 4.38 0.41
C PRO A 36 -18.49 3.60 -0.50
N LEU A 37 -18.25 2.34 -0.14
CA LEU A 37 -17.45 1.42 -0.95
C LEU A 37 -18.20 1.13 -2.26
N PRO A 38 -17.53 1.15 -3.42
CA PRO A 38 -18.12 0.63 -4.66
C PRO A 38 -18.56 -0.82 -4.49
N VAL A 39 -19.64 -1.22 -5.18
CA VAL A 39 -20.23 -2.57 -5.05
C VAL A 39 -19.23 -3.66 -5.42
N ASP A 40 -18.36 -3.40 -6.40
CA ASP A 40 -17.40 -4.37 -6.94
C ASP A 40 -16.05 -4.37 -6.22
N ASP A 41 -15.84 -3.53 -5.19
CA ASP A 41 -14.55 -3.42 -4.54
C ASP A 41 -14.33 -4.52 -3.48
N PRO A 42 -13.22 -5.28 -3.55
CA PRO A 42 -12.91 -6.27 -2.53
C PRO A 42 -12.65 -5.58 -1.19
N LYS A 43 -13.38 -6.01 -0.15
CA LYS A 43 -13.28 -5.45 1.21
C LYS A 43 -11.90 -5.64 1.84
N VAL A 44 -11.14 -6.66 1.41
CA VAL A 44 -9.82 -7.01 1.94
C VAL A 44 -8.89 -7.33 0.78
N ARG A 45 -7.69 -6.74 0.80
CA ARG A 45 -6.61 -7.04 -0.16
C ARG A 45 -5.42 -7.60 0.60
N ARG A 46 -5.38 -8.93 0.71
CA ARG A 46 -4.32 -9.65 1.44
C ARG A 46 -3.76 -10.80 0.57
N PRO A 47 -2.73 -10.55 -0.24
CA PRO A 47 -2.16 -11.58 -1.09
C PRO A 47 -1.45 -12.65 -0.24
N ASP A 48 -1.70 -13.93 -0.57
CA ASP A 48 -0.86 -15.03 -0.10
C ASP A 48 0.44 -15.04 -0.91
N ILE A 49 1.56 -14.71 -0.24
CA ILE A 49 2.90 -14.63 -0.83
C ILE A 49 3.80 -15.82 -0.50
N ARG A 50 3.25 -16.93 0.04
CA ARG A 50 4.04 -18.13 0.38
C ARG A 50 4.88 -18.63 -0.80
N ARG A 51 4.31 -18.61 -2.00
CA ARG A 51 4.99 -19.02 -3.24
C ARG A 51 6.16 -18.11 -3.59
N ALA A 52 6.01 -16.80 -3.42
CA ALA A 52 7.09 -15.85 -3.71
C ALA A 52 8.26 -16.03 -2.73
N LYS A 53 7.96 -16.28 -1.44
CA LYS A 53 8.99 -16.60 -0.45
C LYS A 53 9.74 -17.89 -0.77
N LEU A 54 9.01 -18.97 -1.07
CA LEU A 54 9.60 -20.29 -1.29
C LEU A 54 10.36 -20.40 -2.62
N LEU A 55 9.78 -19.92 -3.71
CA LEU A 55 10.31 -20.13 -5.06
C LEU A 55 11.31 -19.04 -5.47
N LEU A 56 11.14 -17.82 -4.97
CA LEU A 56 11.92 -16.65 -5.40
C LEU A 56 12.81 -16.07 -4.29
N GLY A 57 12.67 -16.54 -3.05
CA GLY A 57 13.29 -15.86 -1.89
C GLY A 57 12.80 -14.41 -1.73
N TRP A 58 11.61 -14.09 -2.26
CA TRP A 58 11.10 -12.74 -2.33
C TRP A 58 10.11 -12.45 -1.20
N GLU A 59 10.26 -11.27 -0.59
CA GLU A 59 9.27 -10.66 0.31
C GLU A 59 9.40 -9.13 0.27
N PRO A 60 8.34 -8.38 0.61
CA PRO A 60 8.42 -6.92 0.69
C PRO A 60 9.39 -6.50 1.79
N LYS A 61 10.31 -5.59 1.47
CA LYS A 61 11.35 -5.08 2.40
C LYS A 61 11.17 -3.62 2.83
N VAL A 62 10.32 -2.90 2.11
CA VAL A 62 10.07 -1.47 2.34
C VAL A 62 8.76 -1.33 3.10
N GLU A 63 8.83 -0.74 4.29
CA GLU A 63 7.64 -0.44 5.08
C GLU A 63 6.81 0.68 4.45
N LEU A 64 5.51 0.72 4.74
CA LEU A 64 4.59 1.71 4.14
C LEU A 64 5.08 3.15 4.36
N GLU A 65 5.47 3.50 5.60
CA GLU A 65 5.91 4.86 5.92
C GLU A 65 7.16 5.26 5.12
N GLU A 66 8.13 4.37 4.97
CA GLU A 66 9.32 4.61 4.17
C GLU A 66 8.97 4.82 2.69
N GLY A 67 8.12 3.95 2.15
CA GLY A 67 7.63 4.08 0.77
C GLY A 67 6.87 5.39 0.54
N LEU A 68 6.03 5.79 1.50
CA LEU A 68 5.31 7.07 1.43
C LEU A 68 6.26 8.27 1.49
N ARG A 69 7.28 8.25 2.36
CA ARG A 69 8.28 9.34 2.43
C ARG A 69 9.01 9.52 1.10
N LYS A 70 9.46 8.42 0.49
CA LYS A 70 10.10 8.43 -0.84
C LYS A 70 9.16 8.95 -1.92
N THR A 71 7.89 8.54 -1.88
CA THR A 71 6.85 8.99 -2.82
C THR A 71 6.59 10.50 -2.68
N ILE A 72 6.45 11.00 -1.45
CA ILE A 72 6.25 12.43 -1.17
C ILE A 72 7.46 13.24 -1.63
N GLU A 73 8.68 12.77 -1.36
CA GLU A 73 9.91 13.44 -1.81
C GLU A 73 9.97 13.52 -3.35
N TYR A 74 9.62 12.44 -4.04
CA TYR A 74 9.52 12.46 -5.50
C TYR A 74 8.55 13.55 -5.99
N PHE A 75 7.33 13.58 -5.47
CA PHE A 75 6.33 14.56 -5.90
C PHE A 75 6.70 16.01 -5.57
N ARG A 76 7.44 16.25 -4.47
CA ARG A 76 7.99 17.59 -4.16
C ARG A 76 9.01 18.11 -5.17
N LYS A 77 9.60 17.22 -5.99
CA LYS A 77 10.59 17.60 -7.00
C LYS A 77 9.99 17.79 -8.39
N VAL A 78 8.85 17.16 -8.68
CA VAL A 78 8.24 17.13 -10.03
C VAL A 78 6.95 17.95 -10.15
N LEU A 79 6.40 18.44 -9.03
CA LEU A 79 5.30 19.40 -8.95
C LEU A 79 5.82 20.75 -8.47
#